data_AF-A0A2J8XBZ5-F1
#
_entry.id   AF-A0A2J8XBZ5-F1
#
_cell.length_a   1.000
_cell.length_b   1.000
_cell.length_c   1.000
_cell.angle_alpha   90.00
_cell.angle_beta   90.00
_cell.angle_gamma   90.00
#
_symmetry.space_group_name_H-M   'P 1'
#
loop_
_entity.id
_entity.type
_entity.pdbx_description
1 polymer ?
#
loop_
_entity_poly.entity_id
_entity_poly.type
_entity_poly.pdbx_seq_one_letter_code
_entity_poly.pdbx_strand_id
1 'polypeptide(L)'
;MGDLPGLVRLSIALRIQPNDGPVFYKVDGQRFGQNRTIKLLTGSSYKVEVKIKPSTLQVENISIGGVLVPLELKSKEPDGDRVVYTGTYDTEGVTPTKSGERQPIQITMPVRPAWGYRSVVPWKMETTEKKTITISLYEKNLQHRKIQK
;
A
#
# COMPACT_ATOMS: atom_id res chain seq x y z
N MET A 1 -22.12 -6.30 26.10
CA MET A 1 -21.50 -7.39 25.31
C MET A 1 -20.97 -6.73 24.06
N GLY A 2 -19.67 -6.39 24.04
CA GLY A 2 -19.08 -5.62 22.93
C GLY A 2 -18.93 -6.52 21.71
N ASP A 3 -19.54 -6.14 20.60
CA ASP A 3 -19.47 -6.88 19.34
C ASP A 3 -18.02 -7.23 18.97
N LEU A 4 -17.84 -8.46 18.49
CA LEU A 4 -16.61 -8.88 17.82
C LEU A 4 -16.26 -7.81 16.77
N PRO A 5 -14.98 -7.43 16.59
CA PRO A 5 -14.63 -6.51 15.51
C PRO A 5 -15.06 -7.15 14.20
N GLY A 6 -16.14 -6.62 13.62
CA GLY A 6 -16.64 -7.04 12.33
C GLY A 6 -15.53 -6.94 11.26
N LEU A 7 -15.76 -7.59 10.12
CA LEU A 7 -14.84 -7.58 8.98
C LEU A 7 -14.34 -6.15 8.68
N VAL A 8 -13.03 -5.92 8.86
CA VAL A 8 -12.38 -4.65 8.50
C VAL A 8 -11.94 -4.71 7.05
N ARG A 9 -12.42 -3.75 6.24
CA ARG A 9 -11.96 -3.53 4.86
C ARG A 9 -10.84 -2.50 4.85
N LEU A 10 -9.67 -2.94 4.40
CA LEU A 10 -8.52 -2.08 4.11
C LEU A 10 -8.44 -1.83 2.60
N SER A 11 -8.20 -0.59 2.20
CA SER A 11 -7.90 -0.23 0.81
C SER A 11 -6.70 0.70 0.76
N ILE A 12 -5.69 0.34 -0.04
CA ILE A 12 -4.49 1.14 -0.26
C ILE A 12 -4.49 1.60 -1.73
N ALA A 13 -4.35 2.91 -1.93
CA ALA A 13 -4.21 3.50 -3.26
C ALA A 13 -2.86 4.21 -3.37
N LEU A 14 -2.23 4.08 -4.54
CA LEU A 14 -1.00 4.78 -4.91
C LEU A 14 -1.27 5.67 -6.12
N ARG A 15 -0.82 6.93 -6.07
CA ARG A 15 -0.92 7.90 -7.18
C ARG A 15 0.41 8.61 -7.37
N ILE A 16 0.88 8.74 -8.60
CA ILE A 16 2.16 9.42 -8.87
C ILE A 16 2.04 10.94 -8.62
N GLN A 17 3.01 11.52 -7.92
CA GLN A 17 3.10 12.97 -7.68
C GLN A 17 3.96 13.66 -8.75
N PRO A 18 3.73 14.96 -9.02
CA PRO A 18 2.73 15.84 -8.39
C PRO A 18 1.33 15.75 -9.01
N ASN A 19 1.17 15.04 -10.13
CA ASN A 19 -0.03 15.11 -10.96
C ASN A 19 -1.22 14.26 -10.47
N ASP A 20 -1.10 13.57 -9.33
CA ASP A 20 -2.07 12.59 -8.83
C ASP A 20 -2.48 11.52 -9.88
N GLY A 21 -1.57 11.21 -10.81
CA GLY A 21 -1.80 10.31 -11.93
C GLY A 21 -1.89 8.83 -11.52
N PRO A 22 -2.46 7.96 -12.35
CA PRO A 22 -2.58 6.54 -12.06
C PRO A 22 -1.22 5.84 -12.04
N VAL A 23 -1.08 4.83 -11.19
CA VAL A 23 0.00 3.83 -11.32
C VAL A 23 -0.36 2.86 -12.43
N PHE A 24 0.62 2.51 -13.27
CA PHE A 24 0.36 1.60 -14.39
C PHE A 24 0.16 0.18 -13.89
N TYR A 25 -0.99 -0.38 -14.21
CA TYR A 25 -1.32 -1.78 -13.96
C TYR A 25 -0.90 -2.60 -15.18
N LYS A 26 -0.13 -3.67 -14.97
CA LYS A 26 0.22 -4.60 -16.05
C LYS A 26 -0.39 -5.96 -15.81
N VAL A 27 -1.12 -6.43 -16.81
CA VAL A 27 -1.53 -7.83 -16.95
C VAL A 27 -0.40 -8.54 -17.66
N ASP A 28 0.40 -9.28 -16.91
CA ASP A 28 1.57 -9.96 -17.45
C ASP A 28 1.25 -11.38 -17.97
N GLY A 29 -0.01 -11.79 -17.87
CA GLY A 29 -0.45 -13.15 -18.19
C GLY A 29 0.28 -14.19 -17.35
N GLN A 30 0.45 -15.40 -17.88
CA GLN A 30 1.15 -16.51 -17.21
C GLN A 30 2.68 -16.41 -17.29
N ARG A 31 3.24 -15.26 -17.71
CA ARG A 31 4.70 -15.10 -17.84
C ARG A 31 5.41 -15.07 -16.49
N PHE A 32 4.70 -14.79 -15.41
CA PHE A 32 5.24 -14.69 -14.04
C PHE A 32 4.30 -15.36 -13.05
N GLY A 33 4.80 -15.69 -11.87
CA GLY A 33 4.00 -16.33 -10.81
C GLY A 33 2.80 -15.51 -10.31
N GLN A 34 2.69 -14.23 -10.71
CA GLN A 34 1.49 -13.42 -10.54
C GLN A 34 1.08 -12.79 -11.87
N ASN A 35 -0.21 -12.94 -12.20
CA ASN A 35 -0.78 -12.45 -13.47
C ASN A 35 -0.97 -10.93 -13.52
N ARG A 36 -0.76 -10.23 -12.40
CA ARG A 36 -1.11 -8.82 -12.18
C ARG A 36 -0.02 -8.15 -11.37
N THR A 37 0.58 -7.09 -11.90
CA THR A 37 1.61 -6.31 -11.20
C THR A 37 1.35 -4.82 -11.28
N ILE A 38 1.80 -4.09 -10.26
CA ILE A 38 1.80 -2.62 -10.26
C ILE A 38 3.19 -2.16 -10.66
N LYS A 39 3.26 -1.17 -11.56
CA LYS A 39 4.52 -0.54 -11.94
C LYS A 39 4.71 0.78 -11.25
N LEU A 40 5.83 0.89 -10.55
CA LEU A 40 6.31 2.12 -9.96
C LEU A 40 7.60 2.54 -10.66
N LEU A 41 7.85 3.84 -10.71
CA LEU A 41 9.07 4.44 -11.21
C LEU A 41 9.95 4.74 -10.00
N THR A 42 11.24 4.46 -10.09
CA THR A 42 12.23 4.91 -9.11
C THR A 42 12.50 6.40 -9.27
N GLY A 43 12.97 7.07 -8.21
CA GLY A 43 13.18 8.52 -8.22
C GLY A 43 11.89 9.32 -8.47
N SER A 44 10.77 8.77 -8.00
CA SER A 44 9.44 9.37 -8.09
C SER A 44 8.71 9.25 -6.76
N SER A 45 7.95 10.27 -6.40
CA SER A 45 7.14 10.26 -5.18
C SER A 45 5.70 9.84 -5.52
N TYR A 46 5.10 9.07 -4.62
CA TYR A 46 3.75 8.55 -4.73
C TYR A 46 2.92 8.97 -3.53
N LYS A 47 1.73 9.50 -3.76
CA LYS A 47 0.75 9.69 -2.70
C LYS A 47 0.12 8.34 -2.36
N VAL A 48 0.26 7.96 -1.10
CA VAL A 48 -0.38 6.81 -0.50
C VAL A 48 -1.67 7.26 0.15
N GLU A 49 -2.78 6.60 -0.14
CA GLU A 49 -4.06 6.81 0.55
C GLU A 49 -4.54 5.47 1.11
N VAL A 50 -4.68 5.41 2.44
CA VAL A 50 -5.13 4.23 3.17
C VAL A 50 -6.53 4.49 3.69
N LYS A 51 -7.50 3.67 3.27
CA LYS A 51 -8.89 3.72 3.73
C LYS A 51 -9.19 2.51 4.57
N ILE A 52 -9.76 2.73 5.74
CA ILE A 52 -10.16 1.68 6.68
C ILE A 52 -11.65 1.84 6.96
N LYS A 53 -12.38 0.72 6.87
CA LYS A 53 -13.80 0.63 7.21
C LYS A 53 -14.09 -0.64 8.02
N PRO A 54 -14.77 -0.59 9.17
CA PRO A 54 -15.12 0.62 9.94
C PRO A 54 -13.88 1.31 10.53
N SER A 55 -14.01 2.51 11.11
CA SER A 55 -12.91 3.28 11.71
C SER A 55 -12.45 2.73 13.07
N THR A 56 -12.32 1.40 13.17
CA THR A 56 -11.97 0.67 14.40
C THR A 56 -10.46 0.54 14.59
N LEU A 57 -9.66 0.84 13.57
CA LEU A 57 -8.20 0.80 13.59
C LEU A 57 -7.61 2.19 13.33
N GLN A 58 -6.48 2.43 13.97
CA GLN A 58 -5.58 3.55 13.74
C GLN A 58 -4.28 3.05 13.12
N VAL A 59 -3.72 3.86 12.24
CA VAL A 59 -2.43 3.62 11.58
C VAL A 59 -1.61 4.90 11.59
N GLU A 60 -0.31 4.77 11.81
CA GLU A 60 0.63 5.90 11.85
C GLU A 60 1.66 5.83 10.72
N ASN A 61 1.94 4.64 10.21
CA ASN A 61 2.91 4.43 9.16
C ASN A 61 2.59 3.17 8.37
N ILE A 62 3.14 3.12 7.17
CA ILE A 62 3.13 1.96 6.29
C ILE A 62 4.54 1.79 5.74
N SER A 63 5.07 0.56 5.77
CA SER A 63 6.33 0.22 5.13
C SER A 63 6.05 -0.41 3.77
N ILE A 64 6.64 0.15 2.71
CA ILE A 64 6.52 -0.35 1.33
C ILE A 64 7.94 -0.67 0.84
N GLY A 65 8.26 -1.95 0.71
CA GLY A 65 9.59 -2.38 0.23
C GLY A 65 10.74 -1.94 1.14
N GLY A 66 10.48 -1.83 2.44
CA GLY A 66 11.45 -1.37 3.43
C GLY A 66 11.47 0.14 3.66
N VAL A 67 10.84 0.94 2.80
CA VAL A 67 10.70 2.39 3.01
C VAL A 67 9.54 2.67 3.95
N LEU A 68 9.81 3.33 5.08
CA LEU A 68 8.79 3.74 6.03
C LEU A 68 8.11 5.03 5.56
N VAL A 69 6.78 4.98 5.44
CA VAL A 69 5.95 6.10 5.00
C VAL A 69 5.08 6.53 6.18
N PRO A 70 5.33 7.70 6.78
CA PRO A 70 4.43 8.29 7.77
C PRO A 70 3.06 8.55 7.16
N LEU A 71 2.01 8.28 7.93
CA LEU A 71 0.62 8.48 7.55
C LEU A 71 -0.02 9.54 8.43
N GLU A 72 -0.62 10.52 7.79
CA GLU A 72 -1.37 11.60 8.42
C GLU A 72 -2.87 11.36 8.26
N LEU A 73 -3.64 11.70 9.29
CA LEU A 73 -5.10 11.61 9.23
C LEU A 73 -5.63 12.68 8.27
N LYS A 74 -6.26 12.25 7.18
CA LYS A 74 -6.88 13.14 6.21
C LYS A 74 -8.34 13.40 6.52
N SER A 75 -9.09 12.34 6.83
CA SER A 75 -10.50 12.47 7.23
C SER A 75 -10.96 11.28 8.06
N LYS A 76 -11.93 11.54 8.92
CA LYS A 76 -12.64 10.54 9.72
C LYS A 76 -14.12 10.87 9.68
N GLU A 77 -14.94 9.92 9.23
CA GLU A 77 -16.39 10.09 9.21
C GLU A 77 -16.94 10.08 10.64
N PRO A 78 -17.91 10.94 10.98
CA PRO A 78 -18.41 11.10 12.35
C PRO A 78 -19.20 9.88 12.87
N ASP A 79 -19.76 9.06 11.97
CA ASP A 79 -20.47 7.82 12.28
C ASP A 79 -19.53 6.63 12.54
N GLY A 80 -18.22 6.80 12.32
CA GLY A 80 -17.23 5.76 12.46
C GLY A 80 -17.21 4.74 11.31
N ASP A 81 -17.87 5.00 10.17
CA ASP A 81 -17.89 4.09 9.03
C ASP A 81 -16.53 4.05 8.30
N ARG A 82 -15.82 5.17 8.24
CA ARG A 82 -14.56 5.26 7.49
C ARG A 82 -13.55 6.20 8.13
N VAL A 83 -12.29 5.81 8.04
CA VAL A 83 -11.14 6.70 8.24
C VAL A 83 -10.22 6.64 7.03
N VAL A 84 -9.63 7.79 6.68
CA VAL A 84 -8.70 7.94 5.56
C VAL A 84 -7.40 8.57 6.06
N TYR A 85 -6.30 7.89 5.77
CA TYR A 85 -4.95 8.37 6.03
C TYR A 85 -4.21 8.61 4.72
N THR A 86 -3.29 9.56 4.71
CA THR A 86 -2.43 9.83 3.55
C THR A 86 -0.97 9.98 3.93
N GLY A 87 -0.08 9.58 3.04
CA GLY A 87 1.36 9.78 3.18
C GLY A 87 2.03 9.90 1.82
N THR A 88 3.32 10.21 1.83
CA THR A 88 4.13 10.29 0.61
C THR A 88 5.19 9.20 0.62
N TYR A 89 5.06 8.26 -0.32
CA TYR A 89 6.04 7.22 -0.56
C TYR A 89 7.06 7.70 -1.58
N ASP A 90 8.29 7.97 -1.13
CA ASP A 90 9.40 8.26 -2.03
C ASP A 90 10.15 7.00 -2.44
N THR A 91 10.50 6.93 -3.73
CA THR A 91 11.29 5.84 -4.31
C THR A 91 12.69 6.30 -4.71
N GLU A 92 13.12 7.49 -4.28
CA GLU A 92 14.51 7.91 -4.36
C GLU A 92 15.41 6.92 -3.61
N GLY A 93 16.52 6.54 -4.23
CA GLY A 93 17.45 5.54 -3.69
C GLY A 93 16.97 4.09 -3.73
N VAL A 94 15.71 3.81 -4.10
CA VAL A 94 15.22 2.43 -4.24
C VAL A 94 15.76 1.81 -5.52
N THR A 95 16.40 0.65 -5.41
CA THR A 95 17.01 -0.04 -6.56
C THR A 95 15.94 -0.51 -7.56
N PRO A 96 16.05 -0.16 -8.86
CA PRO A 96 15.14 -0.65 -9.88
C PRO A 96 15.22 -2.18 -10.02
N THR A 97 14.08 -2.79 -10.35
CA THR A 97 14.05 -4.20 -10.73
C THR A 97 14.67 -4.39 -12.12
N LYS A 98 15.47 -5.45 -12.30
CA LYS A 98 16.06 -5.77 -13.59
C LYS A 98 14.96 -5.95 -14.65
N SER A 99 15.22 -5.46 -15.86
CA SER A 99 14.26 -5.61 -16.96
C SER A 99 13.94 -7.08 -17.21
N GLY A 100 12.64 -7.41 -17.34
CA GLY A 100 12.16 -8.77 -17.49
C GLY A 100 11.86 -9.49 -16.16
N GLU A 101 12.32 -8.96 -15.02
CA GLU A 101 12.06 -9.54 -13.70
C GLU A 101 10.96 -8.79 -12.94
N ARG A 102 10.40 -9.45 -11.93
CA ARG A 102 9.43 -8.92 -10.96
C ARG A 102 9.89 -9.32 -9.58
N GLN A 103 10.03 -8.34 -8.70
CA GLN A 103 10.32 -8.62 -7.30
C GLN A 103 9.05 -8.39 -6.47
N PRO A 104 8.68 -9.33 -5.58
CA PRO A 104 7.62 -9.08 -4.63
C PRO A 104 8.03 -7.95 -3.69
N ILE A 105 7.20 -6.93 -3.56
CA ILE A 105 7.41 -5.86 -2.58
C ILE A 105 6.52 -6.14 -1.38
N GLN A 106 7.14 -6.29 -0.21
CA GLN A 106 6.39 -6.46 1.03
C GLN A 106 5.78 -5.11 1.44
N ILE A 107 4.49 -5.14 1.76
CA ILE A 107 3.80 -4.03 2.41
C ILE A 107 3.49 -4.45 3.84
N THR A 108 3.92 -3.65 4.81
CA THR A 108 3.69 -3.88 6.24
C THR A 108 3.06 -2.66 6.84
N MET A 109 1.99 -2.80 7.62
CA MET A 109 1.31 -1.67 8.23
C MET A 109 0.94 -2.00 9.67
N PRO A 110 1.62 -1.43 10.67
CA PRO A 110 1.23 -1.56 12.06
C PRO A 110 -0.13 -0.90 12.29
N VAL A 111 -1.07 -1.66 12.85
CA VAL A 111 -2.41 -1.19 13.21
C VAL A 111 -2.58 -1.19 14.73
N ARG A 112 -3.33 -0.23 15.25
CA ARG A 112 -3.76 -0.22 16.66
C ARG A 112 -5.28 -0.09 16.76
N PRO A 113 -5.93 -0.76 17.72
CA PRO A 113 -7.35 -0.53 17.96
C PRO A 113 -7.61 0.93 18.37
N ALA A 114 -8.63 1.56 17.80
CA ALA A 114 -8.96 2.96 18.07
C ALA A 114 -9.48 3.21 19.49
N TRP A 115 -9.92 2.16 20.19
CA TRP A 115 -10.53 2.23 21.52
C TRP A 115 -9.51 2.21 22.68
N GLY A 116 -8.20 2.17 22.41
CA GLY A 116 -7.15 2.23 23.43
C GLY A 116 -6.99 0.93 24.23
N TYR A 117 -5.76 0.55 24.56
CA TYR A 117 -5.48 -0.66 25.33
C TYR A 117 -6.02 -0.55 26.77
N ARG A 118 -7.21 -1.10 27.02
CA ARG A 118 -7.63 -1.47 28.38
C ARG A 118 -8.64 -2.61 28.38
N SER A 119 -8.23 -3.77 27.89
CA SER A 119 -8.76 -5.09 28.26
C SER A 119 -7.89 -6.14 27.57
N VAL A 120 -7.13 -6.93 28.34
CA VAL A 120 -6.46 -8.12 27.82
C VAL A 120 -7.54 -9.17 27.57
N VAL A 121 -8.20 -9.08 26.44
CA VAL A 121 -8.95 -10.19 25.85
C VAL A 121 -7.99 -10.86 24.87
N PRO A 122 -7.77 -12.18 24.94
CA PRO A 122 -6.89 -12.88 24.01
C PRO A 122 -7.54 -12.88 22.61
N TRP A 123 -7.38 -11.78 21.88
CA TRP A 123 -7.70 -11.74 20.47
C TRP A 123 -6.53 -12.33 19.70
N LYS A 124 -6.73 -13.51 19.14
CA LYS A 124 -5.88 -14.03 18.08
C LYS A 124 -6.15 -13.17 16.84
N MET A 125 -5.31 -12.17 16.59
CA MET A 125 -5.25 -11.54 15.27
C MET A 125 -4.69 -12.57 14.29
N GLU A 126 -5.57 -13.40 13.72
CA GLU A 126 -5.22 -14.08 12.48
C GLU A 126 -5.14 -12.99 11.41
N THR A 127 -3.92 -12.69 10.97
CA THR A 127 -3.71 -11.88 9.77
C THR A 127 -4.21 -12.70 8.60
N THR A 128 -5.50 -12.59 8.30
CA THR A 128 -6.09 -13.24 7.13
C THR A 128 -5.56 -12.51 5.90
N GLU A 129 -4.58 -13.15 5.25
CA GLU A 129 -3.78 -12.70 4.11
C GLU A 129 -2.70 -11.63 4.39
N LYS A 130 -1.45 -12.08 4.54
CA LYS A 130 -0.31 -11.34 3.98
C LYS A 130 -0.53 -11.24 2.47
N LYS A 131 -1.11 -10.15 1.98
CA LYS A 131 -1.15 -9.90 0.53
C LYS A 131 0.21 -9.40 0.08
N THR A 132 1.03 -10.32 -0.40
CA THR A 132 2.22 -9.97 -1.18
C THR A 132 1.75 -9.37 -2.50
N ILE A 133 1.86 -8.06 -2.63
CA ILE A 133 1.64 -7.35 -3.90
C ILE A 133 2.95 -7.35 -4.66
N THR A 134 2.98 -7.97 -5.83
CA THR A 134 4.16 -7.89 -6.70
C THR A 134 4.19 -6.53 -7.39
N ILE A 135 5.22 -5.75 -7.08
CA ILE A 135 5.42 -4.41 -7.63
C ILE A 135 6.74 -4.42 -8.42
N SER A 136 6.71 -3.98 -9.67
CA SER A 136 7.92 -3.78 -10.46
C SER A 136 8.33 -2.32 -10.43
N LEU A 137 9.56 -2.04 -9.99
CA LEU A 137 10.16 -0.71 -9.96
C LEU A 137 11.00 -0.50 -11.23
N TYR A 138 10.77 0.59 -11.95
CA TYR A 138 11.44 0.91 -13.22
C TYR A 138 12.19 2.24 -13.11
N GLU A 139 13.33 2.34 -13.80
CA GLU A 139 14.07 3.60 -13.88
C GLU A 139 13.31 4.66 -14.71
N LYS A 140 13.30 5.91 -14.24
CA LYS A 140 12.58 7.04 -14.85
C LYS A 140 12.95 7.27 -16.34
N ASN A 141 14.18 6.95 -16.72
CA ASN A 141 14.71 7.14 -18.08
C ASN A 141 14.39 6.00 -19.07
N LEU A 142 13.82 4.89 -18.61
CA LEU A 142 13.53 3.72 -19.46
C LEU A 142 12.20 3.82 -20.21
N GLN A 143 11.31 4.78 -19.89
CA GLN A 143 10.03 4.96 -20.61
C GLN A 143 10.18 5.60 -22.00
N HIS A 144 11.32 6.26 -22.30
CA HIS A 144 11.55 6.91 -23.59
C HIS A 144 12.20 6.02 -24.66
N ARG A 145 12.69 4.81 -24.31
CA ARG A 145 13.14 3.86 -25.32
C ARG A 145 11.95 3.08 -25.84
N LYS A 146 11.33 3.64 -26.90
CA LYS A 146 10.49 2.90 -27.84
C LYS A 146 11.12 1.54 -28.13
N ILE A 147 10.31 0.49 -28.02
CA ILE A 147 10.62 -0.80 -28.63
C ILE A 147 10.62 -0.56 -30.14
N GLN A 148 11.81 -0.35 -30.71
CA GLN A 148 12.06 -0.59 -32.12
C GLN A 148 12.55 -2.03 -32.25
N LYS A 149 11.65 -2.91 -32.66
CA LYS A 149 11.81 -3.82 -33.80
C LYS A 149 10.52 -4.60 -34.00
#